data_AF-A0A2U9IIH3-F1
#
_entry.id   AF-A0A2U9IIH3-F1
#
_cell.length_a   1.000
_cell.length_b   1.000
_cell.length_c   1.000
_cell.angle_alpha   90.00
_cell.angle_beta   90.00
_cell.angle_gamma   90.00
#
_symmetry.space_group_name_H-M   'P 1'
#
loop_
_entity.id
_entity.type
_entity.pdbx_description
1 polymer ?
#
loop_
_entity_poly.entity_id
_entity_poly.type
_entity_poly.pdbx_seq_one_letter_code
_entity_poly.pdbx_strand_id
1 'polypeptide(L)'
;MVSLLLLVFLASVMVTAIIGTIYYIENKLNTYIHLFFSYFILIMMALMLVGAIIYLYSPSNVTLGIAVAINMISMIIILAFFFSVAENLSKQVILSSKILYSLASLLVLNEALMGTTFSLAEFGKSYFSSITEDMTTSLNSIWFFYPMMVEMLFTLVIGIVNSNQIGDYVYYVIPLIGIAAFPPTVLNFNVWIYSTLAIDIFLTIYGIMKSKLIWKILYAILIITLIPILFNINIFFGLGIAISMVYFYRVLFMEARIRKEKENSMNR
;
A
#
# COMPACT_ATOMS: atom_id res chain seq x y z
N MET A 1 17.98 19.04 3.04
CA MET A 1 17.94 17.57 3.17
C MET A 1 17.55 17.26 4.60
N VAL A 2 16.54 16.42 4.79
CA VAL A 2 16.03 16.06 6.12
C VAL A 2 16.87 14.91 6.69
N SER A 3 17.08 14.86 8.02
CA SER A 3 17.82 13.75 8.62
C SER A 3 17.09 12.42 8.43
N LEU A 4 17.82 11.37 8.07
CA LEU A 4 17.28 10.01 7.91
C LEU A 4 16.50 9.54 9.16
N LEU A 5 17.02 9.83 10.36
CA LEU A 5 16.36 9.46 11.61
C LEU A 5 14.96 10.06 11.76
N LEU A 6 14.79 11.33 11.36
CA LEU A 6 13.48 11.98 11.36
C LEU A 6 12.54 11.33 10.34
N LEU A 7 13.02 11.01 9.13
CA LEU A 7 12.22 10.31 8.12
C LEU A 7 11.79 8.92 8.61
N VAL A 8 12.70 8.15 9.21
CA VAL A 8 12.38 6.83 9.80
C VAL A 8 11.32 6.96 10.90
N PHE A 9 11.42 7.97 11.77
CA PHE A 9 10.42 8.24 12.79
C PHE A 9 9.05 8.54 12.17
N LEU A 10 8.99 9.44 11.19
CA LEU A 10 7.73 9.81 10.52
C LEU A 10 7.13 8.63 9.74
N ALA A 11 7.95 7.85 9.02
CA ALA A 11 7.50 6.63 8.34
C ALA A 11 6.88 5.64 9.33
N SER A 12 7.51 5.44 10.48
CA SER A 12 7.01 4.51 11.51
C SER A 12 5.63 4.91 12.04
N VAL A 13 5.40 6.22 12.23
CA VAL A 13 4.09 6.75 12.65
C VAL A 13 3.04 6.49 11.57
N MET A 14 3.38 6.72 10.30
CA MET A 14 2.48 6.49 9.17
C MET A 14 2.13 5.01 9.00
N VAL A 15 3.12 4.12 8.98
CA VAL A 15 2.92 2.67 8.92
C VAL A 15 2.02 2.20 10.06
N THR A 16 2.21 2.73 11.27
CA THR A 16 1.33 2.41 12.41
C THR A 16 -0.12 2.84 12.16
N ALA A 17 -0.33 4.04 11.59
CA ALA A 17 -1.67 4.52 11.25
C ALA A 17 -2.35 3.69 10.15
N ILE A 18 -1.58 3.26 9.14
CA ILE A 18 -2.07 2.40 8.06
C ILE A 18 -2.40 1.00 8.59
N ILE A 19 -1.51 0.40 9.38
CA ILE A 19 -1.76 -0.86 10.07
C ILE A 19 -3.04 -0.78 10.93
N GLY A 20 -3.21 0.30 11.69
CA GLY A 20 -4.43 0.55 12.47
C GLY A 20 -5.69 0.59 11.60
N THR A 21 -5.57 1.21 10.41
CA THR A 21 -6.66 1.27 9.42
C THR A 21 -6.96 -0.10 8.82
N ILE A 22 -5.95 -0.87 8.46
CA ILE A 22 -6.08 -2.27 7.98
C ILE A 22 -6.78 -3.13 9.04
N TYR A 23 -6.31 -3.07 10.29
CA TYR A 23 -6.92 -3.79 11.40
C TYR A 23 -8.40 -3.41 11.57
N TYR A 24 -8.73 -2.13 11.45
CA TYR A 24 -10.10 -1.63 11.52
C TYR A 24 -10.96 -2.17 10.36
N ILE A 25 -10.43 -2.16 9.12
CA ILE A 25 -11.09 -2.70 7.94
C ILE A 25 -11.40 -4.19 8.14
N GLU A 26 -10.42 -5.00 8.55
CA GLU A 26 -10.60 -6.44 8.73
C GLU A 26 -11.59 -6.77 9.86
N ASN A 27 -11.49 -6.09 11.00
CA ASN A 27 -12.16 -6.51 12.23
C ASN A 27 -13.42 -5.73 12.56
N LYS A 28 -13.59 -4.49 12.08
CA LYS A 28 -14.73 -3.63 12.48
C LYS A 28 -15.65 -3.23 11.33
N LEU A 29 -15.21 -3.30 10.07
CA LEU A 29 -16.01 -2.82 8.93
C LEU A 29 -17.28 -3.66 8.70
N ASN A 30 -18.42 -3.15 9.18
CA ASN A 30 -19.73 -3.79 9.13
C ASN A 30 -20.84 -2.83 8.66
N THR A 31 -20.65 -1.52 8.82
CA THR A 31 -21.62 -0.46 8.50
C THR A 31 -21.03 0.55 7.53
N TYR A 32 -21.89 1.37 6.91
CA TYR A 32 -21.45 2.48 6.06
C TYR A 32 -20.65 3.54 6.84
N ILE A 33 -20.91 3.74 8.15
CA ILE A 33 -20.05 4.57 9.02
C ILE A 33 -18.61 4.08 8.97
N HIS A 34 -18.39 2.77 9.21
CA HIS A 34 -17.04 2.21 9.26
C HIS A 34 -16.36 2.26 7.89
N LEU A 35 -17.11 1.98 6.82
CA LEU A 35 -16.58 2.09 5.46
C LEU A 35 -16.17 3.52 5.14
N PHE A 36 -17.02 4.49 5.48
CA PHE A 36 -16.73 5.91 5.30
C PHE A 36 -15.47 6.32 6.05
N PHE A 37 -15.34 5.98 7.34
CA PHE A 37 -14.15 6.35 8.11
C PHE A 37 -12.87 5.74 7.53
N SER A 38 -12.94 4.52 7.01
CA SER A 38 -11.80 3.88 6.32
C SER A 38 -11.40 4.69 5.07
N TYR A 39 -12.36 5.06 4.23
CA TYR A 39 -12.11 5.93 3.08
C TYR A 39 -11.62 7.32 3.48
N PHE A 40 -12.21 7.91 4.51
CA PHE A 40 -11.83 9.22 5.01
C PHE A 40 -10.37 9.24 5.41
N ILE A 41 -9.93 8.29 6.24
CA ILE A 41 -8.52 8.21 6.67
C ILE A 41 -7.59 8.05 5.46
N LEU A 42 -7.89 7.12 4.56
CA LEU A 42 -7.02 6.84 3.40
C LEU A 42 -6.97 8.00 2.40
N ILE A 43 -8.09 8.66 2.12
CA ILE A 43 -8.14 9.80 1.20
C ILE A 43 -7.46 11.02 1.83
N MET A 44 -7.73 11.29 3.11
CA MET A 44 -7.09 12.41 3.82
C MET A 44 -5.57 12.24 3.89
N MET A 45 -5.08 11.02 4.14
CA MET A 45 -3.66 10.71 4.10
C MET A 45 -3.05 10.98 2.71
N ALA A 46 -3.73 10.56 1.65
CA ALA A 46 -3.27 10.76 0.28
C ALA A 46 -3.19 12.25 -0.07
N LEU A 47 -4.21 13.03 0.28
CA LEU A 47 -4.24 14.47 0.02
C LEU A 47 -3.20 15.23 0.83
N MET A 48 -2.94 14.80 2.06
CA MET A 48 -1.85 15.33 2.87
C MET A 48 -0.48 15.10 2.23
N LEU A 49 -0.25 13.90 1.69
CA LEU A 49 0.98 13.60 0.96
C LEU A 49 1.08 14.40 -0.35
N VAL A 50 -0.01 14.55 -1.10
CA VAL A 50 -0.03 15.44 -2.28
C VAL A 50 0.31 16.88 -1.91
N GLY A 51 -0.25 17.41 -0.82
CA GLY A 51 0.10 18.74 -0.31
C GLY A 51 1.58 18.85 0.07
N ALA A 52 2.12 17.83 0.75
CA ALA A 52 3.53 17.76 1.11
C ALA A 52 4.44 17.73 -0.14
N ILE A 53 4.09 16.93 -1.14
CA ILE A 53 4.79 16.87 -2.44
C ILE A 53 4.84 18.25 -3.09
N ILE A 54 3.70 18.95 -3.20
CA ILE A 54 3.61 20.29 -3.79
C ILE A 54 4.54 21.28 -3.06
N TYR A 55 4.57 21.24 -1.73
CA TYR A 55 5.46 22.07 -0.94
C TYR A 55 6.94 21.74 -1.19
N LEU A 56 7.30 20.45 -1.17
CA LEU A 56 8.68 20.00 -1.35
C LEU A 56 9.23 20.30 -2.75
N TYR A 57 8.40 20.30 -3.79
CA TYR A 57 8.80 20.70 -5.15
C TYR A 57 9.14 22.18 -5.30
N SER A 58 8.58 23.05 -4.46
CA SER A 58 8.85 24.49 -4.51
C SER A 58 8.59 25.15 -3.15
N PRO A 59 9.52 25.03 -2.20
CA PRO A 59 9.29 25.49 -0.83
C PRO A 59 9.11 27.01 -0.76
N SER A 60 7.92 27.46 -0.35
CA SER A 60 7.58 28.87 -0.16
C SER A 60 6.40 29.03 0.79
N ASN A 61 6.15 30.24 1.30
CA ASN A 61 4.94 30.51 2.09
C ASN A 61 3.66 30.26 1.28
N VAL A 62 3.70 30.49 -0.04
CA VAL A 62 2.56 30.27 -0.94
C VAL A 62 2.26 28.78 -1.07
N THR A 63 3.27 27.94 -1.34
CA THR A 63 3.08 26.50 -1.49
C THR A 63 2.74 25.82 -0.16
N LEU A 64 3.24 26.33 0.97
CA LEU A 64 2.80 25.91 2.30
C LEU A 64 1.32 26.23 2.51
N GLY A 65 0.89 27.44 2.14
CA GLY A 65 -0.52 27.83 2.17
C GLY A 65 -1.40 26.94 1.29
N ILE A 66 -0.93 26.57 0.09
CA ILE A 66 -1.62 25.63 -0.80
C ILE A 66 -1.72 24.24 -0.17
N ALA A 67 -0.65 23.72 0.42
CA ALA A 67 -0.65 22.42 1.09
C ALA A 67 -1.65 22.37 2.26
N VAL A 68 -1.68 23.43 3.08
CA VAL A 68 -2.66 23.58 4.17
C VAL A 68 -4.09 23.68 3.62
N ALA A 69 -4.29 24.47 2.55
CA ALA A 69 -5.60 24.63 1.93
C ALA A 69 -6.13 23.31 1.34
N ILE A 70 -5.30 22.52 0.66
CA ILE A 70 -5.68 21.19 0.15
C ILE A 70 -6.20 20.32 1.30
N ASN A 71 -5.48 20.29 2.42
CA ASN A 71 -5.89 19.49 3.59
C ASN A 71 -7.19 19.99 4.22
N MET A 72 -7.32 21.29 4.45
CA MET A 72 -8.52 21.82 5.11
C MET A 72 -9.76 21.75 4.22
N ILE A 73 -9.65 22.14 2.94
CA ILE A 73 -10.78 22.16 2.02
C ILE A 73 -11.27 20.74 1.75
N SER A 74 -10.35 19.80 1.50
CA SER A 74 -10.74 18.41 1.28
C SER A 74 -11.43 17.79 2.49
N MET A 75 -10.91 18.04 3.69
CA MET A 75 -11.55 17.61 4.93
C MET A 75 -13.00 18.13 5.03
N ILE A 76 -13.20 19.43 4.79
CA ILE A 76 -14.53 20.05 4.83
C ILE A 76 -15.46 19.40 3.81
N ILE A 77 -15.02 19.21 2.56
CA ILE A 77 -15.84 18.61 1.50
C ILE A 77 -16.24 17.18 1.87
N ILE A 78 -15.28 16.36 2.34
CA ILE A 78 -15.56 14.96 2.66
C ILE A 78 -16.48 14.85 3.90
N LEU A 79 -16.28 15.70 4.91
CA LEU A 79 -17.18 15.76 6.06
C LEU A 79 -18.58 16.29 5.70
N ALA A 80 -18.68 17.29 4.82
CA ALA A 80 -19.97 17.77 4.34
C ALA A 80 -20.73 16.67 3.60
N PHE A 81 -20.02 15.87 2.77
CA PHE A 81 -20.58 14.69 2.12
C PHE A 81 -21.00 13.61 3.13
N PHE A 82 -20.24 13.40 4.20
CA PHE A 82 -20.62 12.48 5.27
C PHE A 82 -21.94 12.86 5.91
N PHE A 83 -22.05 14.12 6.34
CA PHE A 83 -23.24 14.61 7.02
C PHE A 83 -24.46 14.63 6.11
N SER A 84 -24.30 14.85 4.80
CA SER A 84 -25.43 14.83 3.86
C SER A 84 -26.04 13.45 3.65
N VAL A 85 -25.31 12.37 3.95
CA VAL A 85 -25.78 10.98 3.80
C VAL A 85 -25.95 10.29 5.18
N ALA A 86 -25.90 11.07 6.28
CA ALA A 86 -25.79 10.56 7.64
C ALA A 86 -26.87 9.52 8.02
N GLU A 87 -28.10 9.73 7.56
CA GLU A 87 -29.26 8.87 7.84
C GLU A 87 -29.09 7.43 7.33
N ASN A 88 -28.27 7.22 6.31
CA ASN A 88 -28.02 5.89 5.73
C ASN A 88 -26.80 5.19 6.34
N LEU A 89 -26.02 5.87 7.17
CA LEU A 89 -24.70 5.38 7.56
C LEU A 89 -24.75 4.20 8.54
N SER A 90 -25.80 4.10 9.36
CA SER A 90 -25.97 3.01 10.33
C SER A 90 -26.31 1.67 9.66
N LYS A 91 -26.71 1.68 8.37
CA LYS A 91 -27.06 0.48 7.62
C LYS A 91 -25.84 -0.43 7.47
N GLN A 92 -26.09 -1.73 7.45
CA GLN A 92 -25.07 -2.72 7.14
C GLN A 92 -24.61 -2.54 5.69
N VAL A 93 -23.31 -2.65 5.47
CA VAL A 93 -22.72 -2.49 4.15
C VAL A 93 -22.40 -3.85 3.53
N ILE A 94 -22.77 -4.01 2.26
CA ILE A 94 -22.37 -5.17 1.45
C ILE A 94 -21.04 -4.83 0.77
N LEU A 95 -19.94 -5.39 1.26
CA LEU A 95 -18.59 -5.17 0.76
C LEU A 95 -18.35 -5.82 -0.62
N SER A 96 -18.83 -5.18 -1.68
CA SER A 96 -18.59 -5.67 -3.05
C SER A 96 -17.09 -5.74 -3.39
N SER A 97 -16.73 -6.56 -4.37
CA SER A 97 -15.33 -6.63 -4.83
C SER A 97 -14.80 -5.28 -5.33
N LYS A 98 -15.67 -4.39 -5.83
CA LYS A 98 -15.28 -3.03 -6.26
C LYS A 98 -14.82 -2.18 -5.07
N ILE A 99 -15.54 -2.26 -3.94
CA ILE A 99 -15.18 -1.56 -2.70
C ILE A 99 -13.85 -2.08 -2.17
N LEU A 100 -13.66 -3.40 -2.16
CA LEU A 100 -12.41 -4.00 -1.68
C LEU A 100 -11.20 -3.62 -2.54
N TYR A 101 -11.35 -3.63 -3.88
CA TYR A 101 -10.29 -3.13 -4.77
C TYR A 101 -10.02 -1.65 -4.54
N SER A 102 -11.07 -0.84 -4.36
CA SER A 102 -10.90 0.59 -4.11
C SER A 102 -10.16 0.88 -2.80
N LEU A 103 -10.46 0.18 -1.70
CA LEU A 103 -9.73 0.29 -0.43
C LEU A 103 -8.27 -0.18 -0.59
N ALA A 104 -8.05 -1.33 -1.24
CA ALA A 104 -6.72 -1.86 -1.48
C ALA A 104 -5.87 -0.93 -2.38
N SER A 105 -6.45 -0.35 -3.42
CA SER A 105 -5.77 0.62 -4.28
C SER A 105 -5.43 1.91 -3.54
N LEU A 106 -6.30 2.39 -2.64
CA LEU A 106 -6.01 3.56 -1.82
C LEU A 106 -4.87 3.31 -0.82
N LEU A 107 -4.77 2.11 -0.25
CA LEU A 107 -3.63 1.73 0.60
C LEU A 107 -2.32 1.82 -0.19
N VAL A 108 -2.24 1.11 -1.32
CA VAL A 108 -1.01 1.10 -2.15
C VAL A 108 -0.70 2.50 -2.73
N LEU A 109 -1.73 3.30 -3.02
CA LEU A 109 -1.54 4.69 -3.46
C LEU A 109 -0.92 5.56 -2.36
N ASN A 110 -1.36 5.42 -1.11
CA ASN A 110 -0.75 6.14 0.01
C ASN A 110 0.74 5.80 0.15
N GLU A 111 1.08 4.53 -0.02
CA GLU A 111 2.47 4.06 0.04
C GLU A 111 3.31 4.63 -1.11
N ALA A 112 2.78 4.64 -2.33
CA ALA A 112 3.46 5.26 -3.46
C ALA A 112 3.67 6.78 -3.22
N LEU A 113 2.65 7.48 -2.73
CA LEU A 113 2.75 8.91 -2.40
C LEU A 113 3.74 9.17 -1.26
N MET A 114 3.82 8.29 -0.26
CA MET A 114 4.83 8.36 0.79
C MET A 114 6.23 8.15 0.21
N GLY A 115 6.40 7.15 -0.66
CA GLY A 115 7.61 6.90 -1.42
C GLY A 115 8.11 8.14 -2.15
N THR A 116 7.22 8.84 -2.85
CA THR A 116 7.50 10.13 -3.52
C THR A 116 7.90 11.20 -2.52
N THR A 117 7.09 11.42 -1.48
CA THR A 117 7.27 12.50 -0.51
C THR A 117 8.60 12.39 0.22
N PHE A 118 8.96 11.19 0.65
CA PHE A 118 10.15 10.97 1.48
C PHE A 118 11.41 10.97 0.61
N SER A 119 11.35 10.41 -0.59
CA SER A 119 12.43 10.52 -1.57
C SER A 119 12.67 11.98 -1.99
N LEU A 120 11.62 12.80 -2.15
CA LEU A 120 11.75 14.26 -2.35
C LEU A 120 12.41 14.95 -1.16
N ALA A 121 12.03 14.58 0.08
CA ALA A 121 12.58 15.18 1.29
C ALA A 121 14.06 14.82 1.54
N GLU A 122 14.45 13.61 1.15
CA GLU A 122 15.80 13.08 1.26
C GLU A 122 16.72 13.62 0.16
N PHE A 123 16.36 13.39 -1.10
CA PHE A 123 17.23 13.66 -2.25
C PHE A 123 17.00 15.03 -2.90
N GLY A 124 15.86 15.67 -2.63
CA GLY A 124 15.48 16.94 -3.23
C GLY A 124 14.91 16.81 -4.64
N LYS A 125 14.45 17.94 -5.19
CA LYS A 125 13.77 18.03 -6.50
C LYS A 125 14.63 17.56 -7.68
N SER A 126 15.95 17.58 -7.59
CA SER A 126 16.83 17.25 -8.71
C SER A 126 16.66 15.82 -9.24
N TYR A 127 16.12 14.91 -8.42
CA TYR A 127 15.81 13.53 -8.79
C TYR A 127 14.40 13.34 -9.40
N PHE A 128 13.65 14.43 -9.54
CA PHE A 128 12.26 14.47 -9.96
C PHE A 128 12.11 15.40 -11.16
N SER A 129 12.74 15.05 -12.28
CA SER A 129 12.83 15.90 -13.47
C SER A 129 11.73 15.63 -14.51
N SER A 130 11.10 14.45 -14.45
CA SER A 130 10.01 14.04 -15.33
C SER A 130 9.01 13.11 -14.62
N ILE A 131 7.77 13.06 -15.10
CA ILE A 131 6.71 12.21 -14.55
C ILE A 131 7.15 10.73 -14.46
N THR A 132 7.89 10.25 -15.45
CA THR A 132 8.42 8.87 -15.47
C THR A 132 9.46 8.64 -14.39
N GLU A 133 10.33 9.61 -14.13
CA GLU A 133 11.30 9.54 -13.04
C GLU A 133 10.62 9.67 -11.67
N ASP A 134 9.59 10.51 -11.56
CA ASP A 134 8.82 10.68 -10.34
C ASP A 134 8.17 9.36 -9.92
N MET A 135 7.52 8.68 -10.87
CA MET A 135 6.91 7.36 -10.64
C MET A 135 7.96 6.29 -10.36
N THR A 136 9.09 6.32 -11.07
CA THR A 136 10.16 5.32 -10.88
C THR A 136 10.79 5.47 -9.51
N THR A 137 11.11 6.70 -9.10
CA THR A 137 11.72 7.02 -7.81
C THR A 137 10.77 6.72 -6.66
N SER A 138 9.48 7.01 -6.82
CA SER A 138 8.42 6.65 -5.88
C SER A 138 8.36 5.14 -5.63
N LEU A 139 8.05 4.37 -6.68
CA LEU A 139 7.76 2.94 -6.60
C LEU A 139 9.01 2.06 -6.44
N ASN A 140 10.21 2.64 -6.50
CA ASN A 140 11.47 1.92 -6.32
C ASN A 140 12.30 2.43 -5.14
N SER A 141 11.66 3.07 -4.15
CA SER A 141 12.33 3.60 -2.96
C SER A 141 12.26 2.66 -1.77
N ILE A 142 13.20 2.81 -0.82
CA ILE A 142 13.10 2.22 0.54
C ILE A 142 11.77 2.59 1.22
N TRP A 143 11.29 3.81 0.94
CA TRP A 143 10.10 4.42 1.52
C TRP A 143 8.81 3.85 0.95
N PHE A 144 8.87 3.07 -0.13
CA PHE A 144 7.76 2.31 -0.67
C PHE A 144 7.83 0.85 -0.20
N PHE A 145 8.96 0.17 -0.44
CA PHE A 145 9.05 -1.27 -0.22
C PHE A 145 8.99 -1.71 1.25
N TYR A 146 9.74 -1.06 2.15
CA TYR A 146 9.83 -1.53 3.53
C TYR A 146 8.56 -1.25 4.36
N PRO A 147 7.95 -0.05 4.28
CA PRO A 147 6.63 0.18 4.85
C PRO A 147 5.60 -0.85 4.40
N MET A 148 5.47 -1.07 3.09
CA MET A 148 4.55 -2.08 2.55
C MET A 148 4.85 -3.50 3.00
N MET A 149 6.13 -3.90 3.06
CA MET A 149 6.52 -5.22 3.57
C MET A 149 6.03 -5.41 5.01
N VAL A 150 6.23 -4.40 5.87
CA VAL A 150 5.78 -4.43 7.27
C VAL A 150 4.26 -4.50 7.35
N GLU A 151 3.54 -3.71 6.56
CA GLU A 151 2.08 -3.74 6.53
C GLU A 151 1.53 -5.08 6.06
N MET A 152 2.08 -5.64 4.98
CA MET A 152 1.68 -6.95 4.48
C MET A 152 1.95 -8.05 5.50
N LEU A 153 3.10 -8.02 6.17
CA LEU A 153 3.44 -8.96 7.22
C LEU A 153 2.46 -8.84 8.39
N PHE A 154 2.15 -7.62 8.84
CA PHE A 154 1.19 -7.40 9.91
C PHE A 154 -0.22 -7.84 9.52
N THR A 155 -0.65 -7.55 8.29
CA THR A 155 -1.95 -8.00 7.75
C THR A 155 -2.05 -9.53 7.76
N LEU A 156 -0.98 -10.22 7.33
CA LEU A 156 -0.91 -11.67 7.40
C LEU A 156 -0.99 -12.18 8.85
N VAL A 157 -0.28 -11.53 9.78
CA VAL A 157 -0.29 -11.90 11.21
C VAL A 157 -1.69 -11.71 11.83
N ILE A 158 -2.36 -10.57 11.59
CA ILE A 158 -3.76 -10.34 12.05
C ILE A 158 -4.62 -11.49 11.54
N GLY A 159 -4.50 -11.80 10.26
CA GLY A 159 -5.29 -12.82 9.62
C GLY A 159 -5.08 -14.23 10.20
N ILE A 160 -3.84 -14.59 10.52
CA ILE A 160 -3.47 -15.87 11.15
C ILE A 160 -4.01 -15.93 12.58
N VAL A 161 -3.78 -14.88 13.38
CA VAL A 161 -4.22 -14.83 14.79
C VAL A 161 -5.75 -14.88 14.88
N ASN A 162 -6.43 -14.15 14.00
CA ASN A 162 -7.89 -14.07 14.00
C ASN A 162 -8.55 -15.24 13.28
N SER A 163 -7.79 -16.08 12.57
CA SER A 163 -8.36 -17.26 11.93
C SER A 163 -7.36 -18.40 11.77
N ASN A 164 -7.75 -19.56 12.27
CA ASN A 164 -7.17 -20.84 11.84
C ASN A 164 -7.54 -21.20 10.39
N GLN A 165 -8.11 -20.27 9.60
CA GLN A 165 -8.64 -20.50 8.24
C GLN A 165 -7.87 -19.76 7.12
N ILE A 166 -6.78 -19.04 7.38
CA ILE A 166 -5.92 -18.58 6.27
C ILE A 166 -5.39 -19.77 5.47
N GLY A 167 -5.26 -20.94 6.11
CA GLY A 167 -4.99 -22.21 5.44
C GLY A 167 -3.83 -22.09 4.46
N ASP A 168 -4.04 -22.53 3.22
CA ASP A 168 -3.00 -22.53 2.20
C ASP A 168 -2.62 -21.14 1.69
N TYR A 169 -3.43 -20.09 1.94
CA TYR A 169 -3.13 -18.74 1.44
C TYR A 169 -1.83 -18.19 2.02
N VAL A 170 -1.43 -18.60 3.23
CA VAL A 170 -0.14 -18.20 3.83
C VAL A 170 1.01 -18.49 2.84
N TYR A 171 1.01 -19.67 2.23
CA TYR A 171 2.04 -20.07 1.28
C TYR A 171 1.98 -19.29 -0.03
N TYR A 172 0.82 -18.71 -0.36
CA TYR A 172 0.63 -17.92 -1.57
C TYR A 172 1.12 -16.49 -1.38
N VAL A 173 1.10 -15.94 -0.16
CA VAL A 173 1.46 -14.54 0.09
C VAL A 173 2.82 -14.30 0.71
N ILE A 174 3.37 -15.25 1.47
CA ILE A 174 4.75 -15.16 1.97
C ILE A 174 5.77 -14.83 0.87
N PRO A 175 5.70 -15.42 -0.34
CA PRO A 175 6.69 -15.12 -1.37
C PRO A 175 6.63 -13.66 -1.83
N LEU A 176 5.42 -13.09 -1.93
CA LEU A 176 5.24 -11.68 -2.27
C LEU A 176 5.79 -10.75 -1.17
N ILE A 177 5.61 -11.10 0.11
CA ILE A 177 6.21 -10.35 1.24
C ILE A 177 7.74 -10.42 1.16
N GLY A 178 8.29 -11.60 0.84
CA GLY A 178 9.73 -11.77 0.66
C GLY A 178 10.29 -10.92 -0.48
N ILE A 179 9.60 -10.88 -1.63
CA ILE A 179 10.00 -10.03 -2.76
C ILE A 179 9.99 -8.54 -2.37
N ALA A 180 8.99 -8.11 -1.59
CA ALA A 180 8.95 -6.75 -1.06
C ALA A 180 10.05 -6.46 -0.01
N ALA A 181 10.56 -7.49 0.67
CA ALA A 181 11.66 -7.37 1.63
C ALA A 181 13.04 -7.27 0.97
N PHE A 182 13.19 -7.84 -0.23
CA PHE A 182 14.47 -7.89 -0.97
C PHE A 182 14.36 -7.25 -2.36
N PRO A 183 13.88 -6.00 -2.49
CA PRO A 183 13.72 -5.37 -3.78
C PRO A 183 15.09 -5.05 -4.44
N PRO A 184 15.34 -5.50 -5.68
CA PRO A 184 16.59 -5.23 -6.39
C PRO A 184 16.81 -3.76 -6.75
N THR A 185 15.77 -2.94 -6.69
CA THR A 185 15.80 -1.55 -7.18
C THR A 185 16.20 -0.53 -6.10
N VAL A 186 16.31 -0.96 -4.86
CA VAL A 186 16.49 -0.08 -3.70
C VAL A 186 17.94 0.36 -3.48
N LEU A 187 18.93 -0.52 -3.70
CA LEU A 187 20.36 -0.20 -3.56
C LEU A 187 21.09 -0.36 -4.89
N ASN A 188 21.79 0.68 -5.32
CA ASN A 188 22.47 0.72 -6.61
C ASN A 188 23.91 0.20 -6.53
N PHE A 189 24.07 -1.07 -6.12
CA PHE A 189 25.36 -1.76 -6.24
C PHE A 189 25.15 -3.21 -6.67
N ASN A 190 26.06 -3.69 -7.51
CA ASN A 190 25.93 -4.97 -8.22
C ASN A 190 25.64 -6.16 -7.28
N VAL A 191 26.33 -6.23 -6.14
CA VAL A 191 26.14 -7.33 -5.18
C VAL A 191 24.70 -7.38 -4.67
N TRP A 192 24.09 -6.24 -4.33
CA TRP A 192 22.68 -6.18 -3.93
C TRP A 192 21.81 -6.65 -5.08
N ILE A 193 21.85 -5.93 -6.21
CA ILE A 193 20.98 -6.16 -7.38
C ILE A 193 20.97 -7.64 -7.77
N TYR A 194 22.13 -8.26 -7.96
CA TYR A 194 22.20 -9.67 -8.38
C TYR A 194 21.75 -10.65 -7.28
N SER A 195 22.07 -10.38 -6.02
CA SER A 195 21.63 -11.25 -4.91
C SER A 195 20.11 -11.21 -4.73
N THR A 196 19.51 -10.02 -4.75
CA THR A 196 18.07 -9.83 -4.63
C THR A 196 17.31 -10.32 -5.85
N LEU A 197 17.85 -10.14 -7.08
CA LEU A 197 17.26 -10.74 -8.28
C LEU A 197 17.19 -12.26 -8.16
N ALA A 198 18.26 -12.92 -7.67
CA ALA A 198 18.26 -14.35 -7.46
C ALA A 198 17.24 -14.80 -6.41
N ILE A 199 17.13 -14.06 -5.29
CA ILE A 199 16.13 -14.29 -4.24
C ILE A 199 14.71 -14.13 -4.80
N ASP A 200 14.44 -13.05 -5.52
CA ASP A 200 13.11 -12.76 -6.08
C ASP A 200 12.70 -13.79 -7.14
N ILE A 201 13.61 -14.23 -8.00
CA ILE A 201 13.35 -15.34 -8.94
C ILE A 201 13.00 -16.61 -8.17
N PHE A 202 13.75 -16.95 -7.11
CA PHE A 202 13.45 -18.12 -6.30
C PHE A 202 12.06 -18.02 -5.64
N LEU A 203 11.74 -16.87 -5.04
CA LEU A 203 10.46 -16.64 -4.36
C LEU A 203 9.29 -16.65 -5.34
N THR A 204 9.42 -16.01 -6.50
CA THR A 204 8.39 -16.04 -7.54
C THR A 204 8.16 -17.46 -8.08
N ILE A 205 9.22 -18.24 -8.35
CA ILE A 205 9.10 -19.65 -8.74
C ILE A 205 8.38 -20.45 -7.66
N TYR A 206 8.78 -20.29 -6.39
CA TYR A 206 8.12 -20.94 -5.27
C TYR A 206 6.62 -20.56 -5.19
N GLY A 207 6.30 -19.28 -5.38
CA GLY A 207 4.94 -18.77 -5.48
C GLY A 207 4.15 -19.43 -6.61
N ILE A 208 4.72 -19.59 -7.80
CA ILE A 208 4.09 -20.29 -8.94
C ILE A 208 3.81 -21.76 -8.61
N MET A 209 4.74 -22.43 -7.92
CA MET A 209 4.59 -23.85 -7.59
C MET A 209 3.47 -24.09 -6.57
N LYS A 210 3.35 -23.21 -5.56
CA LYS A 210 2.42 -23.40 -4.44
C LYS A 210 1.04 -22.79 -4.64
N SER A 211 0.91 -21.76 -5.48
CA SER A 211 -0.30 -20.94 -5.49
C SER A 211 -1.38 -21.40 -6.47
N LYS A 212 -2.60 -20.87 -6.33
CA LYS A 212 -3.71 -21.04 -7.29
C LYS A 212 -3.49 -20.23 -8.56
N LEU A 213 -4.25 -20.53 -9.62
CA LEU A 213 -4.07 -19.99 -10.97
C LEU A 213 -3.83 -18.46 -11.03
N ILE A 214 -4.66 -17.64 -10.38
CA ILE A 214 -4.48 -16.19 -10.41
C ILE A 214 -3.15 -15.74 -9.77
N TRP A 215 -2.78 -16.32 -8.63
CA TRP A 215 -1.50 -16.03 -7.99
C TRP A 215 -0.32 -16.49 -8.87
N LYS A 216 -0.45 -17.63 -9.57
CA LYS A 216 0.57 -18.07 -10.53
C LYS A 216 0.76 -17.05 -11.66
N ILE A 217 -0.34 -16.49 -12.18
CA ILE A 217 -0.29 -15.44 -13.20
C ILE A 217 0.40 -14.20 -12.65
N LEU A 218 0.08 -13.76 -11.43
CA LEU A 218 0.74 -12.63 -10.78
C LEU A 218 2.25 -12.86 -10.63
N TYR A 219 2.66 -14.03 -10.13
CA TYR A 219 4.07 -14.36 -9.99
C TYR A 219 4.80 -14.51 -11.34
N ALA A 220 4.13 -15.01 -12.37
CA ALA A 220 4.68 -15.05 -13.72
C ALA A 220 4.90 -13.63 -14.28
N ILE A 221 3.95 -12.72 -14.05
CA ILE A 221 4.11 -11.30 -14.41
C ILE A 221 5.29 -10.69 -13.66
N LEU A 222 5.42 -10.94 -12.35
CA LEU A 222 6.55 -10.45 -11.55
C LEU A 222 7.90 -10.96 -12.05
N ILE A 223 8.01 -12.22 -12.49
CA ILE A 223 9.24 -12.72 -13.12
C ILE A 223 9.59 -11.92 -14.37
N ILE A 224 8.58 -11.62 -15.22
CA ILE A 224 8.79 -10.85 -16.44
C ILE A 224 9.26 -9.42 -16.10
N THR A 225 8.75 -8.81 -15.02
CA THR A 225 9.17 -7.47 -14.61
C THR A 225 10.57 -7.41 -13.97
N LEU A 226 11.19 -8.54 -13.61
CA LEU A 226 12.58 -8.60 -13.17
C LEU A 226 13.59 -8.46 -14.33
N ILE A 227 13.22 -8.87 -15.55
CA ILE A 227 14.13 -8.82 -16.72
C ILE A 227 14.57 -7.39 -17.06
N PRO A 228 13.67 -6.38 -17.14
CA PRO A 228 14.04 -4.99 -17.42
C PRO A 228 15.03 -4.36 -16.43
N ILE A 229 15.16 -4.90 -15.21
CA ILE A 229 16.08 -4.40 -14.18
C ILE A 229 17.53 -4.56 -14.64
N LEU A 230 17.85 -5.61 -15.40
CA LEU A 230 19.18 -5.81 -15.99
C LEU A 230 19.59 -4.71 -16.98
N PHE A 231 18.61 -3.94 -17.46
CA PHE A 231 18.78 -2.82 -18.38
C PHE A 231 18.52 -1.46 -17.71
N ASN A 232 18.48 -1.41 -16.36
CA ASN A 232 18.17 -0.22 -15.56
C ASN A 232 16.75 0.34 -15.77
N ILE A 233 15.80 -0.48 -16.22
CA ILE A 233 14.41 -0.07 -16.43
C ILE A 233 13.55 -0.58 -15.25
N ASN A 234 13.59 0.15 -14.13
CA ASN A 234 13.04 -0.30 -12.85
C ASN A 234 11.52 -0.10 -12.70
N ILE A 235 10.91 0.76 -13.53
CA ILE A 235 9.50 1.15 -13.41
C ILE A 235 8.54 -0.05 -13.48
N PHE A 236 8.84 -1.04 -14.33
CA PHE A 236 7.98 -2.21 -14.51
C PHE A 236 7.91 -3.08 -13.26
N PHE A 237 9.02 -3.19 -12.53
CA PHE A 237 9.07 -3.96 -11.29
C PHE A 237 8.21 -3.29 -10.21
N GLY A 238 8.43 -1.99 -9.95
CA GLY A 238 7.63 -1.23 -8.99
C GLY A 238 6.13 -1.28 -9.27
N LEU A 239 5.72 -1.14 -10.54
CA LEU A 239 4.31 -1.28 -10.95
C LEU A 239 3.77 -2.70 -10.76
N GLY A 240 4.56 -3.72 -11.12
CA GLY A 240 4.17 -5.12 -10.94
C GLY A 240 3.93 -5.47 -9.46
N ILE A 241 4.79 -4.95 -8.58
CA ILE A 241 4.66 -5.11 -7.13
C ILE A 241 3.43 -4.36 -6.62
N ALA A 242 3.23 -3.10 -7.00
CA ALA A 242 2.06 -2.32 -6.61
C ALA A 242 0.75 -3.03 -6.98
N ILE A 243 0.64 -3.54 -8.21
CA ILE A 243 -0.54 -4.29 -8.66
C ILE A 243 -0.74 -5.58 -7.83
N SER A 244 0.35 -6.30 -7.57
CA SER A 244 0.32 -7.52 -6.77
C SER A 244 -0.13 -7.26 -5.33
N MET A 245 0.24 -6.11 -4.76
CA MET A 245 -0.15 -5.68 -3.42
C MET A 245 -1.62 -5.25 -3.35
N VAL A 246 -2.15 -4.58 -4.38
CA VAL A 246 -3.59 -4.30 -4.48
C VAL A 246 -4.37 -5.62 -4.45
N TYR A 247 -3.90 -6.63 -5.19
CA TYR A 247 -4.52 -7.95 -5.18
C TYR A 247 -4.39 -8.63 -3.81
N PHE A 248 -3.22 -8.57 -3.17
CA PHE A 248 -2.98 -9.08 -1.82
C PHE A 248 -4.00 -8.56 -0.81
N TYR A 249 -4.13 -7.23 -0.68
CA TYR A 249 -5.04 -6.62 0.30
C TYR A 249 -6.49 -6.96 -0.01
N ARG A 250 -6.88 -6.94 -1.29
CA ARG A 250 -8.25 -7.32 -1.70
C ARG A 250 -8.60 -8.75 -1.28
N VAL A 251 -7.67 -9.69 -1.43
CA VAL A 251 -7.90 -11.09 -1.04
C VAL A 251 -8.06 -11.21 0.46
N LEU A 252 -7.16 -10.62 1.25
CA LEU A 252 -7.24 -10.71 2.71
C LEU A 252 -8.49 -10.04 3.28
N PHE A 253 -8.90 -8.88 2.75
CA PHE A 253 -10.16 -8.26 3.16
C PHE A 253 -11.38 -9.09 2.80
N MET A 254 -11.35 -9.81 1.67
CA MET A 254 -12.43 -10.73 1.31
C MET A 254 -12.51 -11.92 2.29
N GLU A 255 -11.37 -12.53 2.64
CA GLU A 255 -11.34 -13.65 3.58
C GLU A 255 -11.78 -13.22 4.99
N ALA A 256 -11.34 -12.04 5.45
CA ALA A 256 -11.79 -11.46 6.72
C ALA A 256 -13.30 -11.24 6.75
N ARG A 257 -13.91 -10.85 5.62
CA ARG A 257 -15.36 -10.71 5.49
C ARG A 257 -16.08 -12.06 5.56
N ILE A 258 -15.64 -13.05 4.77
CA ILE A 258 -16.25 -14.39 4.74
C ILE A 258 -16.24 -15.00 6.14
N ARG A 259 -15.15 -14.80 6.90
CA ARG A 259 -15.05 -15.21 8.31
C ARG A 259 -16.16 -14.61 9.17
N LYS A 260 -16.33 -13.28 9.15
CA LYS A 260 -17.37 -12.60 9.93
C LYS A 260 -18.78 -13.06 9.58
N GLU A 261 -19.05 -13.31 8.30
CA GLU A 261 -20.35 -13.83 7.86
C GLU A 261 -20.62 -15.22 8.46
N LYS A 262 -19.60 -16.11 8.50
CA LYS A 262 -19.70 -17.42 9.16
C LYS A 262 -19.94 -17.29 10.67
N GLU A 263 -19.18 -16.47 11.37
CA GLU A 263 -19.33 -16.24 12.83
C GLU A 263 -20.74 -15.75 13.18
N ASN A 264 -21.27 -14.80 12.41
CA ASN A 264 -22.64 -14.29 12.60
C ASN A 264 -23.72 -15.33 12.29
N SER A 265 -23.43 -16.32 11.42
CA SER A 265 -24.36 -17.39 11.10
C SER A 265 -24.40 -18.51 12.14
N MET A 266 -23.30 -18.73 12.89
CA MET A 266 -23.23 -19.71 13.98
C MET A 266 -23.87 -19.21 15.27
N ASN A 267 -23.95 -17.89 15.44
CA ASN A 267 -24.51 -17.24 16.63
C ASN A 267 -26.02 -16.91 16.50
N ARG A 268 -26.69 -17.37 15.45
CA ARG A 268 -28.13 -17.24 15.21
C ARG A 268 -28.80 -18.60 15.25
#